data_AF-A0AAV0QYW6-F1
#
_entry.id   AF-A0AAV0QYW6-F1
#
_cell.length_a   1.000
_cell.length_b   1.000
_cell.length_c   1.000
_cell.angle_alpha   90.00
_cell.angle_beta   90.00
_cell.angle_gamma   90.00
#
_symmetry.space_group_name_H-M   'P 1'
#
loop_
_entity.id
_entity.type
_entity.pdbx_description
1 polymer ?
#
loop_
_entity_poly.entity_id
_entity_poly.type
_entity_poly.pdbx_seq_one_letter_code
_entity_poly.pdbx_strand_id
1 'polypeptide(L)'
;MLSELRTSKLSPHKYYELYMRAFDEMRKLEMFFKDESRHGVLVVDLYELVHHAGNILPRLYLLCTVGSVYMKTKEAPPKDVLKDLVEMCKRVQHPVRGLFLRSYLVQVSRDK
;
A
#
# COMPACT_ATOMS: atom_id res chain seq x y z
N MET A 1 -7.15 -3.70 -11.41
CA MET A 1 -6.43 -4.76 -10.66
C MET A 1 -6.68 -4.67 -9.16
N LEU A 2 -6.30 -3.58 -8.45
CA LEU A 2 -6.58 -3.46 -7.00
C LEU A 2 -8.08 -3.48 -6.66
N SER A 3 -8.93 -3.07 -7.61
CA SER A 3 -10.39 -3.22 -7.56
C SER A 3 -10.83 -4.65 -7.22
N GLU A 4 -10.14 -5.65 -7.76
CA GLU A 4 -10.51 -7.07 -7.65
C GLU A 4 -10.38 -7.59 -6.21
N LEU A 5 -9.47 -7.02 -5.41
CA LEU A 5 -9.29 -7.36 -4.01
C LEU A 5 -10.52 -7.02 -3.15
N ARG A 6 -11.47 -6.25 -3.69
CA ARG A 6 -12.74 -5.94 -3.02
C ARG A 6 -13.77 -7.06 -3.14
N THR A 7 -13.48 -8.17 -3.82
CA THR A 7 -14.42 -9.29 -3.94
C THR A 7 -14.66 -9.99 -2.60
N SER A 8 -15.90 -10.45 -2.38
CA SER A 8 -16.27 -11.38 -1.28
C SER A 8 -16.54 -12.80 -1.79
N LYS A 9 -16.41 -13.04 -3.10
CA LYS A 9 -16.90 -14.26 -3.76
C LYS A 9 -15.86 -15.40 -3.78
N LEU A 10 -14.62 -15.12 -3.39
CA LEU A 10 -13.53 -16.08 -3.46
C LEU A 10 -13.35 -16.80 -2.12
N SER A 11 -13.00 -18.08 -2.19
CA SER A 11 -12.47 -18.80 -1.03
C SER A 11 -11.15 -18.15 -0.57
N PRO A 12 -10.73 -18.33 0.69
CA PRO A 12 -9.47 -17.77 1.19
C PRO A 12 -8.26 -18.13 0.32
N HIS A 13 -8.19 -19.36 -0.19
CA HIS A 13 -7.13 -19.82 -1.07
C HIS A 13 -7.11 -19.07 -2.41
N LYS A 14 -8.27 -18.89 -3.05
CA LYS A 14 -8.37 -18.12 -4.31
C LYS A 14 -8.15 -16.63 -4.11
N TYR A 15 -8.56 -16.09 -2.97
CA TYR A 15 -8.23 -14.72 -2.59
C TYR A 15 -6.71 -14.54 -2.42
N TYR A 16 -6.02 -15.52 -1.82
CA TYR A 16 -4.56 -15.51 -1.70
C TYR A 16 -3.86 -15.49 -3.07
N GLU A 17 -4.28 -16.33 -4.01
CA GLU A 17 -3.75 -16.32 -5.39
C GLU A 17 -3.91 -14.93 -6.05
N LEU A 18 -5.09 -14.32 -5.92
CA LEU A 18 -5.34 -12.98 -6.43
C LEU A 18 -4.48 -11.92 -5.72
N TYR A 19 -4.33 -12.03 -4.40
CA TYR A 19 -3.47 -11.17 -3.60
C TYR A 19 -2.02 -11.25 -4.07
N MET A 20 -1.47 -12.44 -4.31
CA MET A 20 -0.08 -12.60 -4.76
C MET A 20 0.18 -11.94 -6.10
N ARG A 21 -0.76 -12.05 -7.06
CA ARG A 21 -0.66 -11.34 -8.34
C ARG A 21 -0.67 -9.84 -8.16
N ALA A 22 -1.59 -9.33 -7.34
CA ALA A 22 -1.65 -7.90 -7.05
C ALA A 22 -0.37 -7.42 -6.36
N PHE A 23 0.15 -8.22 -5.44
CA PHE A 23 1.37 -7.95 -4.68
C PHE A 23 2.59 -7.79 -5.58
N ASP A 24 2.78 -8.68 -6.56
CA ASP A 24 3.91 -8.60 -7.50
C ASP A 24 3.86 -7.32 -8.34
N GLU A 25 2.67 -6.93 -8.83
CA GLU A 25 2.50 -5.67 -9.54
C GLU A 25 2.73 -4.45 -8.65
N MET A 26 2.31 -4.50 -7.38
CA MET A 26 2.58 -3.43 -6.42
C MET A 26 4.08 -3.30 -6.09
N ARG A 27 4.85 -4.40 -6.11
CA ARG A 27 6.32 -4.32 -5.97
C ARG A 27 6.96 -3.61 -7.16
N LYS A 28 6.48 -3.88 -8.38
CA LYS A 28 6.96 -3.16 -9.58
C LYS A 28 6.68 -1.66 -9.45
N LEU A 29 5.50 -1.31 -8.94
CA LEU A 29 5.15 0.08 -8.67
C LEU A 29 6.02 0.72 -7.58
N GLU A 30 6.31 0.01 -6.47
CA GLU A 30 7.23 0.49 -5.44
C GLU A 30 8.63 0.76 -6.01
N MET A 31 9.14 -0.15 -6.85
CA MET A 31 10.45 0.01 -7.50
C MET A 31 10.45 1.21 -8.46
N PHE A 32 9.35 1.42 -9.19
CA PHE A 32 9.18 2.57 -10.07
C PHE A 32 9.27 3.89 -9.29
N PHE A 33 8.61 4.00 -8.14
CA PHE A 33 8.63 5.21 -7.31
C PHE A 33 9.94 5.43 -6.56
N LYS A 34 10.72 4.36 -6.27
CA LYS A 34 12.06 4.50 -5.66
C LYS A 34 13.07 5.20 -6.59
N ASP A 35 12.85 5.17 -7.89
CA ASP A 35 13.74 5.83 -8.85
C ASP A 35 13.41 7.33 -8.95
N GLU A 36 13.71 8.07 -7.88
CA GLU A 36 13.42 9.51 -7.74
C GLU A 36 14.03 10.36 -8.86
N SER A 37 15.13 9.87 -9.45
CA SER A 37 15.86 10.55 -10.51
C SER A 37 15.06 10.77 -11.80
N ARG A 38 13.91 10.07 -11.95
CA ARG A 38 13.18 10.00 -13.22
C ARG A 38 11.90 10.83 -13.30
N HIS A 39 11.33 11.24 -12.17
CA HIS A 39 9.90 11.61 -12.16
C HIS A 39 9.63 13.09 -11.90
N GLY A 40 10.57 13.83 -11.29
CA GLY A 40 10.42 15.26 -11.01
C GLY A 40 9.26 15.61 -10.05
N VAL A 41 8.59 14.62 -9.47
CA VAL A 41 7.48 14.74 -8.52
C VAL A 41 7.99 14.37 -7.14
N LEU A 42 7.70 15.19 -6.14
CA LEU A 42 8.08 14.91 -4.76
C LEU A 42 7.25 13.76 -4.20
N VAL A 43 7.86 12.93 -3.35
CA VAL A 43 7.17 11.75 -2.80
C VAL A 43 6.04 12.18 -1.86
N VAL A 44 6.15 13.34 -1.22
CA VAL A 44 5.05 13.94 -0.44
C VAL A 44 3.81 14.23 -1.30
N ASP A 45 3.97 14.83 -2.48
CA ASP A 45 2.86 15.13 -3.39
C ASP A 45 2.19 13.83 -3.87
N LEU A 46 2.99 12.80 -4.12
CA LEU A 46 2.49 11.48 -4.49
C LEU A 46 1.70 10.84 -3.33
N TYR A 47 2.16 10.99 -2.10
CA TYR A 47 1.46 10.49 -0.91
C TYR A 47 0.09 11.16 -0.78
N GLU A 48 0.02 12.48 -0.92
CA GLU A 48 -1.23 13.25 -0.94
C GLU A 48 -2.15 12.87 -2.11
N LEU A 49 -1.61 12.74 -3.33
CA LEU A 49 -2.38 12.36 -4.51
C LEU A 49 -3.10 11.03 -4.31
N VAL A 50 -2.43 10.04 -3.73
CA VAL A 50 -3.02 8.73 -3.46
C VAL A 50 -4.15 8.80 -2.44
N HIS A 51 -4.12 9.73 -1.47
CA HIS A 51 -5.20 9.90 -0.49
C HIS A 51 -6.57 10.18 -1.13
N HIS A 52 -6.59 10.74 -2.35
CA HIS A 52 -7.83 11.05 -3.08
C HIS A 52 -8.50 9.83 -3.75
N ALA A 53 -7.87 8.65 -3.78
CA ALA A 53 -8.43 7.48 -4.46
C ALA A 53 -9.76 7.01 -3.84
N GLY A 54 -10.89 7.10 -4.54
CA GLY A 54 -12.23 6.93 -3.96
C GLY A 54 -12.46 5.65 -3.14
N ASN A 55 -11.91 4.50 -3.55
CA ASN A 55 -12.11 3.23 -2.84
C ASN A 55 -11.06 3.00 -1.74
N ILE A 56 -11.53 2.75 -0.50
CA ILE A 56 -10.65 2.61 0.68
C ILE A 56 -9.61 1.49 0.54
N LEU A 57 -9.98 0.31 0.03
CA LEU A 57 -9.05 -0.81 -0.03
C LEU A 57 -7.91 -0.57 -1.05
N PRO A 58 -8.18 -0.25 -2.33
CA PRO A 58 -7.15 0.17 -3.28
C PRO A 58 -6.30 1.33 -2.77
N ARG A 59 -6.93 2.35 -2.16
CA ARG A 59 -6.26 3.51 -1.59
C ARG A 59 -5.21 3.09 -0.57
N LEU A 60 -5.55 2.22 0.37
CA LEU A 60 -4.62 1.79 1.41
C LEU A 60 -3.47 0.95 0.87
N TYR A 61 -3.69 0.11 -0.15
CA TYR A 61 -2.57 -0.57 -0.81
C TYR A 61 -1.59 0.43 -1.43
N LEU A 62 -2.10 1.43 -2.16
CA LEU A 62 -1.26 2.48 -2.75
C LEU A 62 -0.57 3.32 -1.67
N LEU A 63 -1.27 3.70 -0.58
CA LEU A 63 -0.68 4.47 0.53
C LEU A 63 0.43 3.69 1.21
N CYS A 64 0.26 2.39 1.46
CA CYS A 64 1.34 1.57 2.00
C CYS A 64 2.55 1.52 1.05
N THR A 65 2.33 1.43 -0.26
CA THR A 65 3.41 1.43 -1.26
C THR A 65 4.17 2.75 -1.28
N VAL A 66 3.46 3.86 -1.45
CA VAL A 66 4.08 5.20 -1.51
C VAL A 66 4.68 5.57 -0.16
N GLY A 67 3.99 5.27 0.95
CA GLY A 67 4.50 5.46 2.30
C GLY A 67 5.81 4.71 2.55
N SER A 68 5.97 3.51 1.97
CA SER A 68 7.25 2.78 2.06
C SER A 68 8.40 3.49 1.35
N VAL A 69 8.12 4.16 0.22
CA VAL A 69 9.10 5.00 -0.48
C VAL A 69 9.36 6.28 0.31
N TYR A 70 8.29 6.90 0.81
CA TYR A 70 8.35 8.12 1.61
C TYR A 70 9.24 7.97 2.85
N MET A 71 9.13 6.85 3.57
CA MET A 71 10.00 6.54 4.71
C MET A 71 11.49 6.50 4.35
N LYS A 72 11.86 6.16 3.11
CA LYS A 72 13.26 6.14 2.66
C LYS A 72 13.82 7.51 2.32
N THR A 73 12.98 8.44 1.89
CA THR A 73 13.38 9.81 1.50
C THR A 73 13.88 10.64 2.69
N LYS A 74 13.50 10.24 3.92
CA LYS A 74 13.74 10.98 5.17
C LYS A 74 13.09 12.37 5.22
N GLU A 75 12.15 12.66 4.32
CA GLU A 75 11.35 13.89 4.35
C GLU A 75 10.39 13.93 5.56
N ALA A 76 10.01 12.77 6.08
CA ALA A 76 9.26 12.63 7.33
C ALA A 76 9.83 11.51 8.22
N PRO A 77 9.67 11.59 9.56
CA PRO A 77 10.07 10.52 10.46
C PRO A 77 9.34 9.21 10.10
N PRO A 78 10.06 8.09 9.84
CA PRO A 78 9.42 6.82 9.46
C PRO A 78 8.39 6.32 10.47
N LYS A 79 8.62 6.62 11.76
CA LYS A 79 7.70 6.31 12.86
C LYS A 79 6.33 6.95 12.69
N ASP A 80 6.28 8.20 12.23
CA ASP A 80 5.03 8.95 12.11
C ASP A 80 4.24 8.47 10.88
N VAL A 81 4.94 8.24 9.76
CA VAL A 81 4.34 7.64 8.56
C VAL A 81 3.78 6.25 8.87
N LEU A 82 4.55 5.39 9.55
CA LEU A 82 4.10 4.05 9.91
C LEU A 82 2.90 4.08 10.86
N LYS A 83 2.90 4.99 11.83
CA LYS A 83 1.78 5.16 12.78
C LYS A 83 0.51 5.57 12.05
N ASP A 84 0.60 6.51 11.11
CA ASP A 84 -0.52 6.92 10.25
C ASP A 84 -1.05 5.73 9.42
N LEU A 85 -0.17 5.01 8.72
CA LEU A 85 -0.55 3.85 7.91
C LEU A 85 -1.24 2.75 8.73
N VAL A 86 -0.75 2.46 9.94
CA VAL A 86 -1.39 1.50 10.86
C VAL A 86 -2.78 1.96 11.26
N GLU A 87 -2.95 3.25 11.61
CA GLU A 87 -4.26 3.81 11.96
C GLU A 87 -5.24 3.73 10.79
N MET A 88 -4.77 4.06 9.58
CA MET A 88 -5.56 4.02 8.37
C MET A 88 -5.97 2.59 7.98
N CYS A 89 -5.10 1.61 8.20
CA CYS A 89 -5.39 0.19 7.98
C CYS A 89 -6.51 -0.34 8.89
N LYS A 90 -6.79 0.29 10.04
CA LYS A 90 -7.94 -0.06 10.89
C LYS A 90 -9.28 0.18 10.18
N ARG A 91 -9.35 1.02 9.14
CA ARG A 91 -10.61 1.25 8.41
C ARG A 91 -11.10 0.01 7.65
N VAL A 92 -10.25 -1.00 7.42
CA VAL A 92 -10.63 -2.27 6.79
C VAL A 92 -10.93 -3.32 7.87
N GLN A 93 -12.22 -3.44 8.18
CA GLN A 93 -12.77 -4.36 9.19
C GLN A 93 -13.10 -5.74 8.65
N HIS A 94 -13.19 -5.90 7.32
CA HIS A 94 -13.45 -7.21 6.72
C HIS A 94 -12.27 -8.17 7.02
N PRO A 95 -12.48 -9.36 7.61
CA PRO A 95 -11.41 -10.20 8.15
C PRO A 95 -10.33 -10.56 7.12
N VAL A 96 -10.72 -11.15 5.99
CA VAL A 96 -9.77 -11.59 4.95
C VAL A 96 -9.02 -10.42 4.33
N ARG A 97 -9.73 -9.40 3.84
CA ARG A 97 -9.13 -8.21 3.22
C ARG A 97 -8.20 -7.46 4.17
N GLY A 98 -8.65 -7.31 5.42
CA GLY A 98 -7.90 -6.64 6.47
C GLY A 98 -6.65 -7.41 6.86
N LEU A 99 -6.71 -8.75 6.91
CA LEU A 99 -5.55 -9.59 7.17
C LEU A 99 -4.48 -9.41 6.08
N PHE A 100 -4.89 -9.51 4.80
CA PHE A 100 -3.97 -9.36 3.68
C PHE A 100 -3.41 -7.93 3.54
N LEU A 101 -4.21 -6.90 3.83
CA LEU A 101 -3.72 -5.52 3.83
C LEU A 101 -2.69 -5.29 4.94
N ARG A 102 -2.92 -5.81 6.16
CA ARG A 102 -1.97 -5.70 7.27
C ARG A 102 -0.69 -6.50 6.98
N SER A 103 -0.82 -7.69 6.41
CA SER A 103 0.33 -8.48 5.93
C SER A 103 1.13 -7.72 4.88
N TYR A 104 0.46 -7.03 3.96
CA TYR A 104 1.12 -6.18 2.97
C TYR A 104 1.92 -5.05 3.62
N LEU A 105 1.32 -4.31 4.57
CA LEU A 105 1.99 -3.23 5.29
C LEU A 105 3.29 -3.72 5.95
N VAL A 106 3.22 -4.84 6.69
CA VAL A 106 4.39 -5.44 7.34
C VAL A 106 5.49 -5.79 6.34
N GLN A 107 5.13 -6.31 5.17
CA GLN A 107 6.09 -6.69 4.14
C GLN A 107 6.79 -5.48 3.51
N VAL A 108 6.06 -4.40 3.24
CA VAL A 108 6.67 -3.20 2.61
C VAL A 108 7.45 -2.32 3.59
N SER A 109 7.16 -2.44 4.89
CA SER A 109 7.82 -1.67 5.97
C SER A 109 8.99 -2.41 6.63
N ARG A 110 9.23 -3.69 6.34
CA ARG A 110 10.18 -4.54 7.09
C ARG A 110 11.62 -4.00 7.15
N ASP A 111 12.08 -3.33 6.09
CA ASP A 111 13.45 -2.87 5.93
C ASP A 111 13.55 -1.34 5.78
N LYS A 112 12.58 -0.60 6.35
CA LYS A 112 12.45 0.86 6.21
C LYS A 112 12.69 1.59 7.51
#